data_AF-A0A6N9ZMH5-F1
#
_entry.id   AF-A0A6N9ZMH5-F1
#
_cell.length_a   1.000
_cell.length_b   1.000
_cell.length_c   1.000
_cell.angle_alpha   90.00
_cell.angle_beta   90.00
_cell.angle_gamma   90.00
#
_symmetry.space_group_name_H-M   'P 1'
#
loop_
_entity.id
_entity.type
_entity.pdbx_description
1 polymer ?
#
loop_
_entity_poly.entity_id
_entity_poly.type
_entity_poly.pdbx_seq_one_letter_code
_entity_poly.pdbx_strand_id
1 'polypeptide(L)' 'MRLFECGTLVPGCAWHTRADSDAEVVRRAVEHLKNAHGETTIRENMVDNIKARIRDEATAA' A
#
# COMPACT_ATOMS: atom_id res chain seq x y z
N MET A 1 13.27 5.34 2.19
CA MET A 1 12.17 5.43 1.19
C MET A 1 11.14 4.36 1.54
N ARG A 2 9.84 4.62 1.43
CA ARG A 2 8.79 3.65 1.81
C ARG A 2 8.23 2.94 0.59
N LEU A 3 8.20 1.61 0.62
CA LEU A 3 7.68 0.72 -0.42
C LEU A 3 6.44 -0.02 0.07
N PHE A 4 5.45 -0.15 -0.79
CA PHE A 4 4.29 -1.01 -0.57
C PHE A 4 3.98 -1.83 -1.81
N GLU A 5 3.67 -3.10 -1.59
CA GLU A 5 3.35 -4.06 -2.63
C GLU A 5 1.94 -4.60 -2.37
N CYS A 6 0.99 -4.29 -3.25
CA CYS A 6 -0.39 -4.71 -3.10
C CYS A 6 -0.52 -6.23 -3.11
N GLY A 7 0.36 -6.96 -3.81
CA GLY A 7 0.41 -8.42 -3.81
C GLY A 7 0.56 -9.06 -2.41
N THR A 8 1.09 -8.33 -1.43
CA THR A 8 1.20 -8.78 -0.03
C THR A 8 -0.11 -8.64 0.76
N LEU A 9 -1.09 -7.92 0.22
CA LEU A 9 -2.42 -7.71 0.78
C LEU A 9 -3.49 -8.44 -0.05
N VAL A 10 -3.47 -8.25 -1.37
CA VAL A 10 -4.40 -8.86 -2.32
C VAL A 10 -3.62 -9.83 -3.22
N PRO A 11 -3.79 -11.15 -3.03
CA PRO A 11 -3.07 -12.14 -3.83
C PRO A 11 -3.45 -12.00 -5.31
N GLY A 12 -2.43 -11.97 -6.18
CA GLY A 12 -2.60 -11.79 -7.62
C GLY A 12 -2.51 -10.33 -8.11
N CYS A 13 -2.35 -9.35 -7.20
CA CYS A 13 -2.07 -7.97 -7.60
C CYS A 13 -0.57 -7.72 -7.76
N ALA A 14 -0.14 -7.26 -8.94
CA ALA A 14 1.26 -6.91 -9.22
C ALA A 14 1.57 -5.43 -8.95
N TRP A 15 0.61 -4.66 -8.42
CA TRP A 15 0.79 -3.23 -8.20
C TRP A 15 1.68 -2.95 -7.00
N HIS A 16 2.59 -1.99 -7.15
CA HIS A 16 3.48 -1.52 -6.10
C HIS A 16 3.65 0.01 -6.17
N THR A 17 3.98 0.63 -5.05
CA THR A 17 4.27 2.07 -4.99
C THR A 17 5.39 2.35 -4.00
N ARG A 18 6.17 3.40 -4.31
CA ARG A 18 7.19 3.95 -3.41
C ARG A 18 7.00 5.44 -3.21
N ALA A 19 7.22 5.91 -1.99
CA ALA A 19 7.19 7.34 -1.65
C ALA A 19 8.11 7.64 -0.46
N ASP A 20 8.35 8.92 -0.17
CA ASP A 20 9.22 9.32 0.92
C ASP A 20 8.58 9.13 2.31
N SER A 21 7.25 9.06 2.36
CA SER A 21 6.49 8.97 3.61
C SER A 21 5.39 7.90 3.55
N ASP A 22 5.12 7.25 4.69
CA ASP A 22 4.03 6.28 4.83
C ASP A 22 2.67 6.86 4.43
N ALA A 23 2.41 8.12 4.78
CA ALA A 23 1.15 8.79 4.47
C ALA A 23 0.88 8.81 2.96
N GLU A 24 1.91 9.03 2.14
CA GLU A 24 1.77 9.07 0.69
C GLU A 24 1.62 7.67 0.09
N VAL A 25 2.35 6.70 0.63
CA VAL A 25 2.19 5.28 0.26
C VAL A 25 0.75 4.80 0.55
N VAL A 26 0.25 5.07 1.76
CA VAL A 26 -1.12 4.72 2.18
C VAL A 26 -2.14 5.38 1.24
N ARG A 27 -2.00 6.68 0.96
CA ARG A 27 -2.92 7.39 0.06
C ARG A 27 -3.00 6.71 -1.32
N ARG A 28 -1.85 6.39 -1.92
CA ARG A 28 -1.79 5.74 -3.24
C ARG A 28 -2.36 4.32 -3.20
N ALA A 29 -2.06 3.56 -2.15
CA ALA A 29 -2.60 2.21 -1.97
C ALA A 29 -4.12 2.21 -1.83
N VAL A 30 -4.68 3.17 -1.08
CA VAL A 30 -6.13 3.34 -0.91
C VAL A 30 -6.80 3.74 -2.22
N GLU A 31 -6.22 4.68 -2.97
CA GLU A 31 -6.71 5.06 -4.30
C GLU A 31 -6.69 3.86 -5.26
N HIS A 32 -5.65 3.03 -5.21
CA HIS A 32 -5.56 1.81 -6.00
C HIS A 32 -6.65 0.80 -5.62
N LEU A 33 -6.89 0.55 -4.34
CA LEU A 33 -7.95 -0.36 -3.87
C LEU A 33 -9.33 0.09 -4.36
N LYS A 34 -9.61 1.39 -4.33
CA LYS A 34 -10.87 1.94 -4.84
C LYS A 34 -11.05 1.71 -6.35
N ASN A 35 -10.01 1.97 -7.13
CA ASN A 35 -10.11 1.96 -8.60
C ASN A 35 -9.91 0.56 -9.22
N ALA A 36 -8.94 -0.20 -8.73
CA ALA A 36 -8.56 -1.50 -9.29
C ALA A 36 -9.32 -2.68 -8.67
N HIS A 37 -9.63 -2.58 -7.38
CA HIS A 37 -10.31 -3.66 -6.64
C HIS A 37 -11.80 -3.37 -6.40
N GLY A 38 -12.29 -2.19 -6.79
CA GLY A 38 -13.70 -1.79 -6.58
C GLY A 38 -14.04 -1.56 -5.11
N GLU A 39 -13.03 -1.31 -4.28
CA GLU A 39 -13.16 -1.23 -2.83
C GLU A 39 -13.77 0.12 -2.43
N THR A 40 -15.10 0.18 -2.42
CA THR A 40 -15.86 1.44 -2.20
C THR A 40 -15.80 1.94 -0.76
N THR A 41 -15.58 1.06 0.22
CA THR A 41 -15.47 1.41 1.64
C THR A 41 -14.13 0.96 2.21
N ILE A 42 -13.29 1.93 2.55
CA ILE A 42 -11.99 1.68 3.15
C ILE A 42 -12.13 1.80 4.66
N ARG A 43 -12.04 0.66 5.35
CA ARG A 43 -12.11 0.62 6.81
C ARG A 43 -10.76 0.98 7.42
N GLU A 44 -10.76 1.51 8.63
CA GLU A 44 -9.53 1.83 9.39
C GLU A 44 -8.60 0.62 9.52
N ASN A 45 -9.17 -0.58 9.70
CA ASN A 45 -8.39 -1.81 9.73
C ASN A 45 -7.66 -2.12 8.43
N MET A 46 -8.20 -1.75 7.25
CA MET A 46 -7.46 -1.88 5.99
C MET A 46 -6.26 -0.94 5.95
N VAL A 47 -6.43 0.30 6.41
CA VAL A 47 -5.35 1.29 6.48
C VAL A 47 -4.23 0.79 7.38
N ASP A 48 -4.58 0.20 8.53
CA ASP A 48 -3.61 -0.41 9.44
C ASP A 48 -2.88 -1.59 8.78
N ASN A 49 -3.62 -2.45 8.07
CA ASN A 49 -3.04 -3.56 7.30
C ASN A 49 -2.09 -3.09 6.19
N ILE A 50 -2.41 -1.99 5.51
CA ILE A 50 -1.54 -1.37 4.51
C ILE A 50 -0.26 -0.89 5.20
N LYS A 51 -0.38 -0.11 6.28
CA LYS A 51 0.75 0.43 7.05
C LYS A 51 1.69 -0.67 7.56
N ALA A 52 1.14 -1.77 8.10
CA ALA A 52 1.93 -2.90 8.58
C ALA A 52 2.74 -3.62 7.47
N ARG A 53 2.32 -3.44 6.21
CA ARG A 53 2.98 -4.01 5.02
C ARG A 53 3.91 -3.02 4.31
N ILE A 54 3.92 -1.75 4.72
CA ILE A 54 4.91 -0.80 4.22
C ILE A 54 6.28 -1.23 4.71
N ARG A 55 7.23 -1.32 3.78
CA ARG A 55 8.63 -1.61 4.05
C ARG A 55 9.44 -0.34 3.89
N ASP A 56 10.40 -0.15 4.79
CA ASP A 56 11.38 0.90 4.63
C ASP A 56 12.53 0.36 3.76
N GLU A 57 12.63 0.93 2.57
CA GLU A 57 13.67 0.75 1.57
C GLU A 57 14.91 1.62 1.91
N ALA A 58 15.18 1.92 3.20
CA ALA A 58 16.49 2.44 3.57
C ALA A 58 17.53 1.31 3.42
N THR A 59 18.17 1.32 2.26
CA THR A 59 19.51 0.77 2.02
C THR A 59 19.60 -0.75 2.13
N ALA A 60 19.18 -1.45 1.07
CA ALA A 60 19.91 -2.65 0.66
C ALA A 60 21.15 -2.19 -0.12
N ALA A 61 22.28 -2.10 0.60
CA ALA A 61 23.68 -1.92 0.17
C ALA A 61 24.08 -0.60 -0.53
#